data_AF-Q2L2F0-F1
#
_entry.id   AF-Q2L2F0-F1
#
_cell.length_a   1.000
_cell.length_b   1.000
_cell.length_c   1.000
_cell.angle_alpha   90.00
_cell.angle_beta   90.00
_cell.angle_gamma   90.00
#
_symmetry.space_group_name_H-M   'P 1'
#
loop_
_entity.id
_entity.type
_entity.pdbx_description
1 polymer ?
#
loop_
_entity_poly.entity_id
_entity_poly.type
_entity_poly.pdbx_seq_one_letter_code
_entity_poly.pdbx_strand_id
1 'polypeptide(L)'
;MKRDMDLIRKIALAAEDLEYGTTLERLDGVSETDFFQHVQWMQEAGLVQANITQFLDGAGNAVIFRLTWDGCEFADSVRDATIWRKAKDTVIKPTGSFTFGLLRDWLRQEIMQGLPTLRNLSQ
;
A
#
# COMPACT_ATOMS: atom_id res chain seq x y z
N MET A 1 -10.33 -6.44 -12.70
CA MET A 1 -10.44 -6.06 -11.27
C MET A 1 -10.05 -4.61 -11.10
N LYS A 2 -10.50 -3.93 -10.04
CA LYS A 2 -10.08 -2.54 -9.73
C LYS A 2 -9.01 -2.58 -8.64
N ARG A 3 -8.07 -1.63 -8.67
CA ARG A 3 -7.06 -1.46 -7.62
C ARG A 3 -7.72 -0.93 -6.35
N ASP A 4 -7.95 -1.82 -5.38
CA ASP A 4 -8.48 -1.47 -4.06
C ASP A 4 -7.35 -0.98 -3.15
N MET A 5 -7.40 0.31 -2.80
CA MET A 5 -6.39 0.93 -1.97
C MET A 5 -6.52 0.57 -0.49
N ASP A 6 -7.73 0.22 -0.01
CA ASP A 6 -7.89 -0.28 1.35
C ASP A 6 -7.24 -1.66 1.48
N LEU A 7 -7.30 -2.49 0.43
CA LEU A 7 -6.58 -3.76 0.40
C LEU A 7 -5.06 -3.57 0.33
N ILE A 8 -4.56 -2.67 -0.53
CA ILE A 8 -3.13 -2.35 -0.58
C ILE A 8 -2.62 -1.88 0.79
N ARG A 9 -3.37 -1.03 1.48
CA ARG A 9 -3.05 -0.59 2.85
C ARG A 9 -2.97 -1.78 3.81
N LYS A 10 -3.97 -2.67 3.80
CA LYS A 10 -3.99 -3.84 4.69
C LYS A 10 -2.80 -4.77 4.43
N ILE A 11 -2.49 -5.05 3.16
CA ILE A 11 -1.35 -5.89 2.78
C ILE A 11 -0.05 -5.24 3.22
N ALA A 12 0.11 -3.93 3.02
CA ALA A 12 1.32 -3.21 3.42
C ALA A 12 1.56 -3.30 4.94
N LEU A 13 0.52 -3.07 5.74
CA LEU A 13 0.62 -3.18 7.21
C LEU A 13 0.86 -4.63 7.66
N ALA A 14 0.20 -5.62 7.04
CA ALA A 14 0.44 -7.02 7.36
C ALA A 14 1.85 -7.49 6.97
N ALA A 15 2.39 -6.99 5.86
CA ALA A 15 3.74 -7.31 5.40
C ALA A 15 4.83 -6.64 6.26
N GLU A 16 4.52 -5.53 6.92
CA GLU A 16 5.40 -4.87 7.88
C GLU A 16 5.57 -5.68 9.17
N ASP A 17 4.50 -6.31 9.63
CA ASP A 17 4.49 -7.12 10.85
C ASP A 17 5.17 -8.50 10.68
N LEU A 18 5.71 -8.80 9.50
CA LEU A 18 6.41 -10.07 9.24
C LEU A 18 7.75 -10.14 9.98
N GLU A 19 7.97 -11.26 10.67
CA GLU A 19 9.28 -11.60 11.21
C GLU A 19 10.24 -12.05 10.10
N TYR A 20 11.54 -11.81 10.29
CA TYR A 20 12.55 -12.24 9.33
C TYR A 20 12.48 -13.75 9.08
N GLY A 21 12.41 -14.15 7.81
CA GLY A 21 12.29 -15.54 7.40
C GLY A 21 10.85 -16.08 7.32
N THR A 22 9.84 -15.24 7.59
CA THR A 22 8.43 -15.56 7.37
C THR A 22 7.90 -14.93 6.07
N THR A 23 6.74 -15.39 5.62
CA THR A 23 6.09 -14.94 4.37
C THR A 23 4.62 -14.61 4.61
N LEU A 24 4.09 -13.68 3.81
CA LEU A 24 2.65 -13.42 3.72
C LEU A 24 2.11 -13.95 2.39
N GLU A 25 1.24 -14.95 2.47
CA GLU A 25 0.68 -15.66 1.31
C GLU A 25 -0.84 -15.49 1.18
N ARG A 26 -1.49 -14.97 2.22
CA ARG A 26 -2.93 -14.74 2.27
C ARG A 26 -3.27 -13.65 3.27
N LEU A 27 -4.47 -13.11 3.17
CA LEU A 27 -5.04 -12.21 4.17
C LEU A 27 -6.46 -12.66 4.50
N ASP A 28 -6.81 -12.67 5.79
CA ASP A 28 -8.15 -13.09 6.22
C ASP A 28 -9.26 -12.25 5.58
N GLY A 29 -10.28 -12.93 5.06
CA GLY A 29 -11.42 -12.30 4.40
C GLY A 29 -11.11 -11.72 3.01
N VAL A 30 -9.95 -12.03 2.42
CA VAL A 30 -9.58 -11.65 1.05
C VAL A 30 -9.48 -12.90 0.19
N SER A 31 -10.04 -12.84 -1.03
CA SER A 31 -9.93 -13.96 -1.98
C SER A 31 -8.47 -14.13 -2.45
N GLU A 32 -8.07 -15.35 -2.81
CA GLU A 32 -6.72 -15.61 -3.33
C GLU A 32 -6.44 -14.78 -4.59
N THR A 33 -7.45 -14.61 -5.47
CA THR A 33 -7.34 -13.79 -6.67
C THR A 33 -7.15 -12.31 -6.36
N ASP A 34 -7.89 -11.77 -5.39
CA ASP A 34 -7.72 -10.38 -4.94
C ASP A 34 -6.33 -10.18 -4.33
N PHE A 35 -5.91 -11.09 -3.44
CA PHE A 35 -4.59 -11.02 -2.83
C PHE A 35 -3.49 -11.06 -3.89
N PHE A 36 -3.50 -12.06 -4.77
CA PHE A 36 -2.55 -12.22 -5.87
C PHE A 36 -2.42 -10.94 -6.71
N GLN A 37 -3.54 -10.42 -7.20
CA GLN A 37 -3.54 -9.29 -8.12
C GLN A 37 -3.01 -8.01 -7.46
N HIS A 38 -3.35 -7.78 -6.18
CA HIS A 38 -2.89 -6.61 -5.45
C HIS A 38 -1.41 -6.71 -5.08
N VAL A 39 -0.93 -7.90 -4.68
CA VAL A 39 0.50 -8.11 -4.44
C VAL A 39 1.30 -7.92 -5.73
N GLN A 40 0.79 -8.39 -6.87
CA GLN A 40 1.42 -8.13 -8.17
C GLN A 40 1.57 -6.63 -8.44
N TRP A 41 0.51 -5.83 -8.27
CA TRP A 41 0.59 -4.37 -8.45
C TRP A 41 1.49 -3.68 -7.41
N MET A 42 1.51 -4.16 -6.17
CA MET A 42 2.40 -3.63 -5.14
C MET A 42 3.87 -3.92 -5.47
N GLN A 43 4.18 -5.09 -6.07
CA GLN A 43 5.51 -5.41 -6.54
C GLN A 43 5.91 -4.53 -7.73
N GLU A 44 5.02 -4.35 -8.72
CA GLU A 44 5.23 -3.46 -9.86
C GLU A 44 5.43 -1.99 -9.44
N ALA A 45 4.74 -1.56 -8.38
CA ALA A 45 4.90 -0.23 -7.77
C ALA A 45 6.14 -0.12 -6.87
N GLY A 46 6.91 -1.20 -6.70
CA GLY A 46 8.11 -1.23 -5.88
C GLY A 46 7.86 -1.13 -4.39
N LEU A 47 6.66 -1.50 -3.89
CA LEU A 47 6.31 -1.47 -2.46
C LEU A 47 6.67 -2.76 -1.72
N VAL A 48 6.63 -3.90 -2.40
CA VAL A 48 6.92 -5.21 -1.79
C VAL A 48 7.97 -5.96 -2.59
N GLN A 49 8.75 -6.77 -1.88
CA GLN A 49 9.53 -7.85 -2.48
C GLN A 49 8.70 -9.12 -2.36
N ALA A 50 8.23 -9.63 -3.50
CA ALA A 50 7.37 -10.81 -3.57
C ALA A 50 7.89 -11.82 -4.61
N ASN A 51 7.34 -13.02 -4.57
CA ASN A 51 7.38 -13.97 -5.67
C ASN A 51 5.97 -14.06 -6.26
N ILE A 52 5.86 -13.83 -7.56
CA ILE A 52 4.60 -13.94 -8.32
C ILE A 52 4.73 -15.14 -9.25
N THR A 53 3.91 -16.16 -9.02
CA THR A 53 3.83 -17.35 -9.87
C THR A 53 2.48 -17.38 -10.56
N GLN A 54 2.47 -17.50 -11.89
CA GLN A 54 1.27 -17.75 -12.69
C GLN A 54 1.30 -19.18 -13.22
N PHE A 55 0.20 -19.90 -13.03
CA PHE A 55 0.02 -21.27 -13.48
C PHE A 55 -0.68 -21.31 -14.85
N LEU A 56 -0.55 -22.42 -15.56
CA LEU A 56 -1.09 -22.60 -16.92
C LEU A 56 -2.63 -22.60 -16.97
N ASP A 57 -3.29 -22.89 -15.84
CA ASP A 57 -4.74 -22.86 -15.69
C ASP A 57 -5.30 -21.45 -15.43
N GLY A 58 -4.42 -20.44 -15.39
CA GLY A 58 -4.77 -19.05 -15.13
C GLY A 58 -4.87 -18.70 -13.64
N ALA A 59 -4.63 -19.66 -12.74
CA ALA A 59 -4.45 -19.37 -11.32
C ALA A 59 -3.09 -18.69 -11.06
N GLY A 60 -3.01 -17.94 -9.98
CA GLY A 60 -1.78 -17.26 -9.57
C GLY A 60 -1.55 -17.40 -8.07
N ASN A 61 -0.29 -17.46 -7.67
CA ASN A 61 0.14 -17.41 -6.27
C ASN A 61 1.10 -16.23 -6.09
N ALA A 62 0.93 -15.50 -4.99
CA ALA A 62 1.80 -14.42 -4.58
C ALA A 62 2.31 -14.67 -3.16
N VAL A 63 3.62 -14.56 -2.98
CA VAL A 63 4.29 -14.74 -1.68
C VAL A 63 5.09 -13.48 -1.39
N ILE A 64 4.72 -12.72 -0.36
CA ILE A 64 5.48 -11.53 0.07
C ILE A 64 6.55 -11.94 1.06
N PHE A 65 7.79 -11.52 0.83
CA PHE A 65 8.90 -11.73 1.74
C PHE A 65 9.10 -10.56 2.71
N ARG A 66 8.90 -9.33 2.21
CA ARG A 66 9.03 -8.09 3.00
C ARG A 66 8.55 -6.88 2.20
N LEU A 67 8.39 -5.75 2.90
CA LEU A 67 8.34 -4.43 2.27
C LEU A 67 9.70 -4.03 1.68
N THR A 68 9.66 -3.27 0.59
CA THR A 68 10.82 -2.47 0.16
C THR A 68 10.95 -1.23 1.05
N TRP A 69 12.00 -0.43 0.84
CA TRP A 69 12.11 0.86 1.53
C TRP A 69 10.92 1.78 1.24
N ASP A 70 10.53 1.90 -0.03
CA ASP A 70 9.34 2.64 -0.46
C ASP A 70 8.05 2.07 0.13
N GLY A 71 7.99 0.75 0.31
CA GLY A 71 6.91 0.06 1.01
C GLY A 71 6.79 0.47 2.47
N CYS A 72 7.91 0.55 3.19
CA CYS A 72 7.94 1.02 4.58
C CYS A 72 7.46 2.46 4.68
N GLU A 73 7.97 3.37 3.83
CA GLU A 73 7.52 4.77 3.82
C GLU A 73 6.01 4.87 3.53
N PHE A 74 5.53 4.05 2.59
CA PHE A 74 4.10 4.00 2.30
C PHE A 74 3.30 3.50 3.51
N ALA A 75 3.70 2.39 4.14
CA ALA A 75 3.05 1.81 5.32
C ALA A 75 2.94 2.83 6.46
N ASP A 76 4.03 3.53 6.77
CA ASP A 76 4.05 4.60 7.76
C ASP A 76 3.10 5.75 7.41
N SER A 77 3.08 6.15 6.14
CA SER A 77 2.22 7.25 5.69
C SER A 77 0.73 6.94 5.78
N VAL A 78 0.35 5.66 5.73
CA VAL A 78 -1.05 5.20 5.79
C VAL A 78 -1.42 4.56 7.13
N ARG A 79 -0.51 4.48 8.10
CA ARG A 79 -0.78 3.83 9.41
C ARG A 79 -1.91 4.54 10.16
N ASP A 80 -1.86 5.86 10.23
CA ASP A 80 -2.86 6.67 10.92
C ASP A 80 -4.22 6.61 10.19
N ALA A 81 -5.25 6.09 10.89
CA ALA A 81 -6.58 5.93 10.32
C ALA A 81 -7.29 7.26 9.99
N THR A 82 -6.94 8.34 10.69
CA THR A 82 -7.46 9.69 10.43
C THR A 82 -6.85 10.26 9.15
N ILE A 83 -5.53 10.18 8.99
CA ILE A 83 -4.82 10.58 7.76
C ILE A 83 -5.34 9.75 6.59
N TRP A 84 -5.45 8.43 6.75
CA TRP A 84 -5.97 7.56 5.71
C TRP A 84 -7.40 7.91 5.28
N ARG A 85 -8.30 8.18 6.24
CA ARG A 85 -9.68 8.61 5.93
C ARG A 85 -9.69 9.90 5.12
N LYS A 86 -8.90 10.90 5.53
CA LYS A 86 -8.77 12.17 4.79
C LYS A 86 -8.23 11.95 3.37
N ALA A 87 -7.22 11.10 3.21
CA ALA A 87 -6.68 10.74 1.88
C ALA A 87 -7.75 10.14 0.98
N LYS A 88 -8.59 9.25 1.54
CA LYS A 88 -9.71 8.66 0.80
C LYS A 88 -10.72 9.72 0.37
N ASP A 89 -11.08 10.62 1.27
CA ASP A 89 -12.10 11.64 1.01
C ASP A 89 -11.61 12.76 0.08
N THR A 90 -10.30 13.00 0.01
CA THR A 90 -9.71 14.13 -0.73
C THR A 90 -9.14 13.72 -2.09
N VAL A 91 -8.51 12.54 -2.15
CA VAL A 91 -7.79 12.08 -3.35
C VAL A 91 -8.54 10.95 -4.03
N ILE A 92 -8.88 9.89 -3.29
CA ILE A 92 -9.32 8.61 -3.88
C ILE A 92 -10.79 8.66 -4.33
N LYS A 93 -11.69 9.28 -3.56
CA LYS A 93 -13.12 9.35 -3.87
C LYS A 93 -13.52 10.45 -4.87
N PRO A 94 -13.01 11.70 -4.77
CA PRO A 94 -13.49 12.80 -5.62
C PRO A 94 -13.04 12.68 -7.07
N THR A 95 -11.90 12.02 -7.30
CA THR A 95 -11.38 11.84 -8.64
C THR A 95 -11.81 10.48 -9.18
N GLY A 96 -12.54 10.46 -10.30
CA GLY A 96 -12.85 9.22 -11.02
C GLY A 96 -11.60 8.50 -11.54
N SER A 97 -10.43 9.14 -11.44
CA SER A 97 -9.10 8.62 -11.75
C SER A 97 -8.06 9.37 -10.91
N PHE A 98 -7.30 8.67 -10.07
CA PHE A 98 -6.12 9.21 -9.38
C PHE A 98 -4.88 8.36 -9.69
N THR A 99 -3.71 9.00 -9.67
CA THR A 99 -2.44 8.31 -9.80
C THR A 99 -1.90 7.96 -8.42
N PHE A 100 -1.13 6.87 -8.33
CA PHE A 100 -0.48 6.50 -7.07
C PHE A 100 0.51 7.58 -6.59
N GLY A 101 1.17 8.27 -7.52
CA GLY A 101 2.03 9.42 -7.20
C GLY A 101 1.27 10.55 -6.51
N LEU A 102 0.09 10.93 -7.00
CA LEU A 102 -0.73 11.97 -6.38
C LEU A 102 -1.13 11.61 -4.95
N LEU A 103 -1.43 10.34 -4.68
CA LEU A 103 -1.69 9.86 -3.33
C LEU A 103 -0.46 10.00 -2.43
N ARG A 104 0.73 9.59 -2.90
CA ARG A 104 1.98 9.72 -2.13
C ARG A 104 2.30 11.19 -1.82
N ASP A 105 2.15 12.07 -2.80
CA ASP A 105 2.42 13.51 -2.64
C ASP A 105 1.48 14.13 -1.62
N TRP A 106 0.19 13.78 -1.69
CA TRP A 106 -0.81 14.26 -0.73
C TRP A 106 -0.51 13.76 0.69
N LEU A 107 -0.21 12.46 0.86
CA LEU A 107 0.12 11.88 2.17
C LEU A 107 1.35 12.55 2.78
N ARG A 108 2.40 12.78 1.98
CA ARG A 108 3.60 13.51 2.41
C ARG A 108 3.25 14.91 2.90
N GLN A 109 2.44 15.65 2.15
CA GLN A 109 2.03 17.01 2.52
C GLN A 109 1.24 17.03 3.84
N GLU A 110 0.30 16.10 4.03
CA GLU A 110 -0.51 16.03 5.25
C GLU A 110 0.36 15.70 6.48
N ILE A 111 1.32 14.79 6.34
CA ILE A 111 2.28 14.46 7.41
C ILE A 111 3.15 15.68 7.76
N MET A 112 3.65 16.40 6.75
CA MET A 112 4.42 17.63 6.96
C MET A 112 3.62 18.71 7.70
N GLN A 113 2.32 18.87 7.39
CA GLN A 113 1.44 19.81 8.09
C GLN A 113 1.21 19.43 9.56
N GLY A 114 1.24 18.13 9.88
CA GLY A 114 1.16 17.62 11.24
C GLY A 114 2.40 17.84 12.08
N LEU A 115 3.54 18.24 11.48
CA LEU A 115 4.80 18.52 12.15
C LEU A 115 4.98 20.03 12.38
N PRO A 116 4.71 20.55 13.59
CA PRO A 116 4.69 22.00 13.85
C PRO A 116 6.02 22.70 13.53
N THR A 117 7.14 21.98 13.67
CA THR A 117 8.49 22.48 13.43
C THR A 117 8.82 22.68 11.95
N LEU A 118 8.21 21.91 11.05
CA LEU A 118 8.46 22.02 9.59
C LEU A 118 7.57 23.08 8.93
N ARG A 119 6.42 23.42 9.54
CA ARG A 119 5.51 24.47 9.06
C ARG A 119 6.17 25.85 8.95
N ASN A 120 7.19 26.10 9.76
CA ASN A 120 7.91 27.37 9.80
C ASN A 120 9.09 27.46 8.81
N LEU A 121 9.43 26.38 8.11
CA LEU A 121 10.55 26.35 7.14
C LEU A 121 10.09 26.58 5.69
N SER A 122 8.78 26.57 5.45
CA SER A 122 8.16 26.75 4.13
C SER A 122 7.45 28.10 3.97
N GLN A 123 7.70 29.07 4.85
CA GLN A 123 7.28 30.46 4.71
C GLN A 123 8.45 31.36 4.35
#